data_AF-A0A5D0UA67-F1
#
_entry.id   AF-A0A5D0UA67-F1
#
_cell.length_a   1.000
_cell.length_b   1.000
_cell.length_c   1.000
_cell.angle_alpha   90.00
_cell.angle_beta   90.00
_cell.angle_gamma   90.00
#
_symmetry.space_group_name_H-M   'P 1'
#
loop_
_entity.id
_entity.type
_entity.pdbx_description
1 polymer ?
#
loop_
_entity_poly.entity_id
_entity_poly.type
_entity_poly.pdbx_seq_one_letter_code
_entity_poly.pdbx_strand_id
1 'polypeptide(L)'
;MARVPRLLPVLAYADLVHPAVAHRHHRTDSPLAPAPPSEGRRVRRMTTNQALWRSHQHGGPITHCFPDYSGTLTSNHDDVDPQLGMRPIHAATLATIWELHAAGVVLGLVSNTTEGQDRRRALQAAGVASLFENRVYLSHELGLNKRNSLFYRHILNDLGLNPGELMVCGNRIDADVRVPAAMGIRAVLLGPTETRAQLPTRATLITTIGDLPDILKGASRAHPR
;
A
#
# COMPACT_ATOMS: atom_id res chain seq x y z
N MET A 1 36.94 5.23 -40.35
CA MET A 1 37.10 3.77 -40.48
C MET A 1 36.62 3.14 -39.16
N ALA A 2 35.70 2.19 -39.06
CA ALA A 2 34.93 1.44 -40.03
C ALA A 2 33.63 0.91 -39.36
N ARG A 3 32.54 0.96 -40.13
CA ARG A 3 31.43 0.01 -40.23
C ARG A 3 30.50 -0.27 -39.04
N VAL A 4 29.35 0.39 -39.11
CA VAL A 4 28.01 -0.13 -38.80
C VAL A 4 27.69 -1.36 -39.68
N PRO A 5 27.00 -2.39 -39.17
CA PRO A 5 26.12 -3.24 -39.97
C PRO A 5 24.65 -2.88 -39.74
N ARG A 6 23.93 -2.81 -40.86
CA ARG A 6 22.52 -2.46 -41.05
C ARG A 6 21.71 -3.74 -41.27
N LEU A 7 20.47 -3.76 -40.75
CA LEU A 7 19.24 -4.42 -41.27
C LEU A 7 19.25 -5.97 -41.36
N LEU A 8 18.17 -6.70 -41.04
CA LEU A 8 16.79 -6.59 -41.55
C LEU A 8 15.75 -7.21 -40.58
N PRO A 9 14.46 -6.83 -40.66
CA PRO A 9 13.34 -7.45 -39.97
C PRO A 9 12.57 -8.44 -40.87
N VAL A 10 12.12 -9.57 -40.31
CA VAL A 10 11.18 -10.53 -40.92
C VAL A 10 10.59 -11.32 -39.72
N LEU A 11 9.30 -11.63 -39.53
CA LEU A 11 8.14 -11.81 -40.40
C LEU A 11 6.86 -11.40 -39.65
N ALA A 12 5.92 -10.85 -40.40
CA ALA A 12 4.51 -10.77 -40.03
C ALA A 12 3.89 -12.17 -40.01
N TYR A 13 3.03 -12.44 -39.02
CA TYR A 13 2.01 -13.49 -39.10
C TYR A 13 0.68 -12.80 -39.39
N ALA A 14 0.18 -13.01 -40.60
CA ALA A 14 -1.19 -12.72 -40.98
C ALA A 14 -1.92 -14.04 -41.28
N ASP A 15 -3.23 -13.97 -41.12
CA ASP A 15 -4.23 -14.66 -41.94
C ASP A 15 -4.86 -15.99 -41.46
N LEU A 16 -6.19 -15.86 -41.27
CA LEU A 16 -7.33 -16.70 -41.66
C LEU A 16 -8.20 -17.22 -40.47
N VAL A 17 -9.42 -16.69 -40.21
CA VAL A 17 -10.70 -16.81 -40.98
C VAL A 17 -11.22 -18.27 -40.87
N HIS A 18 -12.43 -18.66 -40.42
CA HIS A 18 -13.80 -18.10 -40.39
C HIS A 18 -14.72 -18.96 -39.44
N PRO A 19 -16.03 -18.63 -39.29
CA PRO A 19 -16.93 -19.06 -38.21
C PRO A 19 -17.94 -20.18 -38.60
N ALA A 20 -18.67 -20.71 -37.61
CA ALA A 20 -20.01 -21.30 -37.77
C ALA A 20 -20.68 -21.40 -36.38
N VAL A 21 -21.71 -20.61 -36.06
CA VAL A 21 -23.17 -20.80 -36.31
C VAL A 21 -23.87 -21.67 -35.25
N ALA A 22 -25.00 -21.13 -34.83
CA ALA A 22 -25.88 -21.42 -33.72
C ALA A 22 -26.59 -22.79 -33.74
N HIS A 23 -27.05 -23.22 -32.56
CA HIS A 23 -28.41 -23.75 -32.42
C HIS A 23 -29.04 -23.35 -31.08
N ARG A 24 -30.16 -22.61 -31.17
CA ARG A 24 -31.16 -22.43 -30.11
C ARG A 24 -31.99 -23.71 -29.99
N HIS A 25 -32.32 -24.10 -28.76
CA HIS A 25 -33.59 -24.77 -28.48
C HIS A 25 -34.29 -24.12 -27.29
N HIS A 26 -35.45 -23.55 -27.59
CA HIS A 26 -36.52 -23.24 -26.65
C HIS A 26 -37.13 -24.52 -26.08
N ARG A 27 -37.41 -24.55 -24.77
CA ARG A 27 -38.53 -25.23 -24.11
C ARG A 27 -38.74 -24.54 -22.74
N THR A 28 -39.70 -23.62 -22.65
CA THR A 28 -41.06 -23.79 -22.07
C THR A 28 -41.07 -23.87 -20.55
N ASP A 29 -41.47 -22.74 -19.94
CA ASP A 29 -41.81 -22.55 -18.54
C ASP A 29 -43.01 -23.41 -18.08
N SER A 30 -42.95 -23.89 -16.84
CA SER A 30 -44.13 -24.07 -15.99
C SER A 30 -43.72 -23.96 -14.52
N PRO A 31 -44.51 -23.30 -13.65
CA PRO A 31 -44.03 -22.74 -12.39
C PRO A 31 -44.04 -23.76 -11.24
N LEU A 32 -42.88 -23.94 -10.59
CA LEU A 32 -42.76 -24.67 -9.33
C LEU A 32 -42.91 -23.69 -8.15
N ALA A 33 -43.72 -24.08 -7.16
CA ALA A 33 -44.04 -23.33 -5.95
C ALA A 33 -42.79 -22.89 -5.13
N PRO A 34 -42.90 -21.81 -4.32
CA PRO A 34 -41.74 -21.18 -3.70
C PRO A 34 -41.09 -22.05 -2.62
N ALA A 35 -39.76 -22.13 -2.67
CA ALA A 35 -38.93 -22.73 -1.62
C ALA A 35 -39.02 -21.92 -0.31
N PRO A 36 -38.85 -22.58 0.87
CA PRO A 36 -38.86 -21.90 2.17
C PRO A 36 -37.71 -20.89 2.29
N PRO A 37 -37.85 -19.84 3.12
CA PRO A 37 -36.85 -18.79 3.23
C PRO A 37 -35.53 -19.36 3.73
N SER A 38 -34.50 -19.30 2.88
CA SER A 38 -33.13 -19.62 3.28
C SER A 38 -32.69 -18.61 4.33
N GLU A 39 -32.43 -19.10 5.54
CA GLU A 39 -31.80 -18.33 6.61
C GLU A 39 -30.62 -17.55 6.06
N GLY A 40 -30.67 -16.23 6.25
CA GLY A 40 -29.73 -15.30 5.67
C GLY A 40 -28.31 -15.64 6.09
N ARG A 41 -27.55 -16.26 5.17
CA ARG A 41 -26.12 -16.04 5.09
C ARG A 41 -25.95 -14.57 4.77
N ARG A 42 -25.90 -13.76 5.83
CA ARG A 42 -25.46 -12.37 5.80
C ARG A 42 -23.98 -12.42 5.42
N VAL A 43 -23.72 -12.66 4.13
CA VAL A 43 -22.48 -12.22 3.50
C VAL A 43 -22.51 -10.72 3.74
N ARG A 44 -21.86 -10.28 4.81
CA ARG A 44 -21.56 -8.88 5.03
C ARG A 44 -20.99 -8.44 3.69
N ARG A 45 -21.73 -7.61 2.95
CA ARG A 45 -21.21 -6.92 1.78
C ARG A 45 -19.99 -6.17 2.30
N MET A 46 -18.81 -6.79 2.17
CA MET A 46 -17.55 -6.08 2.23
C MET A 46 -17.73 -4.99 1.20
N THR A 47 -17.82 -3.75 1.68
CA THR A 47 -18.05 -2.62 0.79
C THR A 47 -16.96 -2.68 -0.26
N THR A 48 -17.30 -2.39 -1.51
CA THR A 48 -16.41 -2.46 -2.68
C THR A 48 -15.07 -1.71 -2.48
N ASN A 49 -14.98 -0.87 -1.45
CA ASN A 49 -13.74 -0.26 -0.97
C ASN A 49 -12.74 -1.24 -0.34
N GLN A 50 -13.14 -2.29 0.39
CA GLN A 50 -12.20 -3.19 1.10
C GLN A 50 -11.37 -4.08 0.17
N ALA A 51 -11.82 -4.33 -1.06
CA ALA A 51 -11.02 -5.05 -2.06
C ALA A 51 -9.82 -4.21 -2.57
N LEU A 52 -9.89 -2.87 -2.44
CA LEU A 52 -8.87 -1.96 -2.99
C LEU A 52 -7.65 -1.75 -2.10
N TRP A 53 -7.67 -2.25 -0.86
CA TRP A 53 -6.61 -2.03 0.15
C TRP A 53 -5.89 -3.29 0.56
N ARG A 54 -6.14 -4.40 -0.13
CA ARG A 54 -5.46 -5.66 0.15
C ARG A 54 -4.11 -5.70 -0.54
N SER A 55 -3.19 -6.47 0.01
CA SER A 55 -1.97 -6.82 -0.70
C SER A 55 -2.30 -7.66 -1.93
N HIS A 56 -1.37 -7.70 -2.87
CA HIS A 56 -1.46 -8.51 -4.09
C HIS A 56 -1.73 -9.99 -3.79
N GLN A 57 -1.08 -10.55 -2.77
CA GLN A 57 -1.30 -11.93 -2.35
C GLN A 57 -2.71 -12.19 -1.80
N HIS A 58 -3.39 -11.14 -1.31
CA HIS A 58 -4.76 -11.22 -0.81
C HIS A 58 -5.80 -10.66 -1.80
N GLY A 59 -5.43 -10.57 -3.09
CA GLY A 59 -6.34 -10.21 -4.20
C GLY A 59 -6.59 -8.71 -4.36
N GLY A 60 -5.78 -7.85 -3.74
CA GLY A 60 -5.80 -6.40 -3.96
C GLY A 60 -4.65 -5.92 -4.84
N PRO A 61 -4.54 -4.61 -5.10
CA PRO A 61 -3.48 -4.06 -5.96
C PRO A 61 -2.18 -3.76 -5.22
N ILE A 62 -2.16 -3.76 -3.88
CA ILE A 62 -1.02 -3.23 -3.12
C ILE A 62 0.14 -4.23 -3.14
N THR A 63 1.30 -3.80 -3.64
CA THR A 63 2.53 -4.60 -3.60
C THR A 63 3.53 -4.02 -2.59
N HIS A 64 3.45 -2.72 -2.30
CA HIS A 64 4.40 -2.00 -1.45
C HIS A 64 3.70 -1.25 -0.31
N CYS A 65 4.26 -1.31 0.91
CA CYS A 65 3.76 -0.59 2.08
C CYS A 65 4.88 0.23 2.74
N PHE A 66 4.73 1.55 2.70
CA PHE A 66 5.76 2.52 3.07
C PHE A 66 5.27 3.35 4.27
N PRO A 67 5.52 2.88 5.51
CA PRO A 67 5.28 3.69 6.70
C PRO A 67 6.25 4.88 6.82
N ASP A 68 5.75 5.96 7.42
CA ASP A 68 6.55 7.06 7.96
C ASP A 68 7.33 6.62 9.19
N TYR A 69 8.37 7.36 9.54
CA TYR A 69 9.18 7.08 10.72
C TYR A 69 8.60 7.70 12.01
N SER A 70 8.65 9.04 12.15
CA SER A 70 8.41 9.72 13.42
C SER A 70 6.93 9.76 13.81
N GLY A 71 6.59 9.18 14.95
CA GLY A 71 5.21 9.09 15.42
C GLY A 71 4.35 8.13 14.58
N THR A 72 5.01 7.26 13.80
CA THR A 72 4.39 6.16 13.05
C THR A 72 5.11 4.85 13.39
N LEU A 73 6.35 4.67 12.95
CA LEU A 73 7.16 3.53 13.43
C LEU A 73 7.73 3.75 14.83
N THR A 74 7.93 5.01 15.23
CA THR A 74 8.38 5.39 16.59
C THR A 74 7.21 5.98 17.39
N SER A 75 7.26 5.90 18.72
CA SER A 75 6.35 6.67 19.57
C SER A 75 6.93 8.05 19.88
N ASN A 76 6.09 9.09 19.98
CA ASN A 76 6.55 10.40 20.43
C ASN A 76 6.85 10.45 21.94
N HIS A 77 6.39 9.44 22.69
CA HIS A 77 6.58 9.28 24.12
C HIS A 77 7.87 8.52 24.49
N ASP A 78 8.48 7.82 23.53
CA ASP A 78 9.75 7.13 23.78
C ASP A 78 10.88 8.16 23.83
N ASP A 79 11.90 7.94 24.67
CA ASP A 79 13.08 8.81 24.72
C ASP A 79 13.91 8.76 23.42
N VAL A 80 14.71 9.79 23.21
CA VAL A 80 15.72 9.75 22.14
C VAL A 80 16.81 8.80 22.59
N ASP A 81 17.12 7.79 21.79
CA ASP A 81 18.26 6.92 22.04
C ASP A 81 19.55 7.74 21.88
N PRO A 82 20.41 7.86 22.92
CA PRO A 82 21.61 8.70 22.85
C PRO A 82 22.65 8.22 21.82
N GLN A 83 22.69 6.93 21.50
CA GLN A 83 23.61 6.37 20.51
C GLN A 83 23.10 6.59 19.08
N LEU A 84 21.77 6.52 18.89
CA LEU A 84 21.14 6.75 17.58
C LEU A 84 20.93 8.23 17.28
N GLY A 85 20.76 9.08 18.29
CA GLY A 85 20.34 10.48 18.13
C GLY A 85 18.90 10.63 17.63
N MET A 86 18.10 9.58 17.74
CA MET A 86 16.69 9.53 17.34
C MET A 86 15.91 8.53 18.19
N ARG A 87 14.58 8.58 18.12
CA ARG A 87 13.74 7.63 18.84
C ARG A 87 13.87 6.21 18.24
N PRO A 88 13.99 5.15 19.05
CA PRO A 88 14.04 3.80 18.52
C PRO A 88 12.71 3.40 17.85
N ILE A 89 12.73 2.35 17.04
CA ILE A 89 11.49 1.73 16.55
C ILE A 89 10.73 1.19 17.77
N HIS A 90 9.44 1.54 17.87
CA HIS A 90 8.64 1.17 19.03
C HIS A 90 8.34 -0.34 19.03
N ALA A 91 8.28 -0.96 20.21
CA ALA A 91 8.12 -2.42 20.33
C ALA A 91 6.81 -2.95 19.68
N ALA A 92 5.68 -2.25 19.86
CA ALA A 92 4.43 -2.64 19.20
C ALA A 92 4.49 -2.53 17.67
N THR A 93 5.32 -1.61 17.16
CA THR A 93 5.57 -1.45 15.72
C THR A 93 6.39 -2.61 15.17
N LEU A 94 7.37 -3.13 15.91
CA LEU A 94 8.19 -4.26 15.46
C LEU A 94 7.34 -5.47 15.08
N ALA A 95 6.38 -5.84 15.93
CA ALA A 95 5.42 -6.91 15.62
C ALA A 95 4.66 -6.62 14.31
N THR A 96 4.24 -5.37 14.13
CA THR A 96 3.50 -4.95 12.93
C THR A 96 4.36 -5.06 11.66
N ILE A 97 5.64 -4.66 11.71
CA ILE A 97 6.57 -4.78 10.58
C ILE A 97 6.67 -6.23 10.10
N TRP A 98 6.84 -7.19 11.02
CA TRP A 98 6.89 -8.61 10.68
C TRP A 98 5.57 -9.11 10.10
N GLU A 99 4.44 -8.66 10.64
CA GLU A 99 3.12 -9.02 10.09
C GLU A 99 2.85 -8.44 8.70
N LEU A 100 3.34 -7.23 8.42
CA LEU A 100 3.28 -6.63 7.08
C LEU A 100 4.13 -7.44 6.10
N HIS A 101 5.36 -7.80 6.49
CA HIS A 101 6.20 -8.68 5.68
C HIS A 101 5.51 -10.03 5.40
N ALA A 102 4.91 -10.64 6.42
CA ALA A 102 4.13 -11.87 6.27
C ALA A 102 2.85 -11.71 5.43
N ALA A 103 2.31 -10.49 5.29
CA ALA A 103 1.20 -10.18 4.39
C ALA A 103 1.64 -10.06 2.92
N GLY A 104 2.93 -10.24 2.63
CA GLY A 104 3.47 -10.33 1.28
C GLY A 104 3.66 -9.00 0.57
N VAL A 105 3.74 -7.89 1.32
CA VAL A 105 4.13 -6.59 0.76
C VAL A 105 5.63 -6.38 0.88
N VAL A 106 6.19 -5.68 -0.10
CA VAL A 106 7.54 -5.12 -0.03
C VAL A 106 7.50 -3.91 0.89
N LEU A 107 8.41 -3.89 1.87
CA LEU A 107 8.53 -2.79 2.83
C LEU A 107 9.51 -1.74 2.34
N GLY A 108 9.14 -0.47 2.55
CA GLY A 108 10.02 0.67 2.41
C GLY A 108 9.71 1.71 3.47
N LEU A 109 10.51 2.76 3.55
CA LEU A 109 10.36 3.83 4.53
C LEU A 109 10.43 5.18 3.85
N VAL A 110 9.54 6.09 4.24
CA VAL A 110 9.56 7.49 3.79
C VAL A 110 9.68 8.40 5.00
N SER A 111 10.60 9.36 4.99
CA SER A 111 10.74 10.26 6.14
C SER A 111 11.22 11.65 5.74
N ASN A 112 10.55 12.67 6.27
CA ASN A 112 11.11 14.02 6.27
C ASN A 112 12.24 14.08 7.31
N THR A 113 13.43 14.43 6.86
CA THR A 113 14.68 14.41 7.61
C THR A 113 15.54 15.62 7.26
N THR A 114 16.45 15.95 8.16
CA THR A 114 17.59 16.84 7.91
C THR A 114 18.88 16.02 7.76
N GLU A 115 19.97 16.66 7.34
CA GLU A 115 21.30 16.06 7.34
C GLU A 115 21.62 15.42 8.70
N GLY A 116 22.26 14.24 8.67
CA GLY A 116 22.59 13.45 9.86
C GLY A 116 21.45 12.58 10.41
N GLN A 117 20.21 12.76 9.95
CA GLN A 117 19.07 11.94 10.38
C GLN A 117 18.85 10.71 9.50
N ASP A 118 19.81 9.78 9.50
CA ASP A 118 19.69 8.53 8.74
C ASP A 118 18.84 7.48 9.48
N ARG A 119 17.62 7.24 8.98
CA ARG A 119 16.66 6.31 9.59
C ARG A 119 17.06 4.85 9.43
N ARG A 120 18.00 4.52 8.53
CA ARG A 120 18.53 3.16 8.37
C ARG A 120 19.19 2.66 9.65
N ARG A 121 19.82 3.56 10.43
CA ARG A 121 20.45 3.23 11.71
C ARG A 121 19.44 2.70 12.73
N ALA A 122 18.25 3.28 12.81
CA ALA A 122 17.19 2.81 13.69
C ALA A 122 16.62 1.47 13.24
N LEU A 123 16.45 1.25 11.93
CA LEU A 123 16.05 -0.05 11.38
C LEU A 123 17.09 -1.14 11.67
N GLN A 124 18.38 -0.79 11.61
CA GLN A 124 19.49 -1.70 11.90
C GLN A 124 19.54 -2.07 13.39
N ALA A 125 19.45 -1.08 14.28
CA ALA A 125 19.40 -1.32 15.72
C ALA A 125 18.19 -2.16 16.13
N ALA A 126 17.08 -2.00 15.41
CA ALA A 126 15.85 -2.77 15.63
C ALA A 126 15.87 -4.17 14.96
N GLY A 127 16.94 -4.53 14.23
CA GLY A 127 17.09 -5.85 13.60
C GLY A 127 16.19 -6.11 12.39
N VAL A 128 15.60 -5.06 11.79
CA VAL A 128 14.63 -5.18 10.68
C VAL A 128 15.11 -4.53 9.38
N ALA A 129 16.32 -3.97 9.34
CA ALA A 129 16.86 -3.28 8.17
C ALA A 129 16.82 -4.13 6.88
N SER A 130 17.04 -5.44 6.98
CA SER A 130 17.00 -6.36 5.84
C SER A 130 15.62 -6.47 5.17
N LEU A 131 14.53 -6.11 5.86
CA LEU A 131 13.18 -6.10 5.27
C LEU A 131 12.94 -4.87 4.39
N PHE A 132 13.64 -3.77 4.68
CA PHE A 132 13.55 -2.50 3.96
C PHE A 132 14.61 -2.38 2.86
N GLU A 133 15.75 -3.07 3.01
CA GLU A 133 16.88 -3.03 2.08
C GLU A 133 17.28 -1.59 1.71
N ASN A 134 17.33 -1.26 0.41
CA ASN A 134 17.62 0.07 -0.10
C ASN A 134 16.39 0.98 -0.21
N ARG A 135 15.18 0.51 0.13
CA ARG A 135 13.91 1.23 -0.03
C ARG A 135 13.66 2.19 1.13
N VAL A 136 14.63 3.06 1.42
CA VAL A 136 14.55 4.07 2.46
C VAL A 136 14.76 5.43 1.82
N TYR A 137 13.68 6.21 1.72
CA TYR A 137 13.64 7.50 1.04
C TYR A 137 13.58 8.62 2.08
N LEU A 138 14.67 9.38 2.17
CA LEU A 138 14.85 10.46 3.13
C LEU A 138 14.79 11.80 2.41
N SER A 139 14.00 12.75 2.91
CA SER A 139 13.80 14.03 2.20
C SER A 139 15.08 14.83 1.99
N HIS A 140 16.04 14.74 2.91
CA HIS A 140 17.31 15.46 2.75
C HIS A 140 18.16 14.88 1.62
N GLU A 141 18.16 13.56 1.43
CA GLU A 141 18.88 12.88 0.35
C GLU A 141 18.26 13.21 -1.02
N LEU A 142 16.93 13.33 -1.08
CA LEU A 142 16.22 13.65 -2.31
C LEU A 142 16.12 15.16 -2.59
N GLY A 143 16.46 16.03 -1.63
CA GLY A 143 16.20 17.47 -1.72
C GLY A 143 14.72 17.85 -1.83
N LEU A 144 13.82 16.91 -1.51
CA LEU A 144 12.37 17.03 -1.67
C LEU A 144 11.70 16.57 -0.38
N ASN A 145 10.78 17.36 0.18
CA ASN A 145 9.97 16.90 1.31
C ASN A 145 8.68 16.22 0.83
N LYS A 146 8.07 15.41 1.70
CA LYS A 146 6.83 14.66 1.41
C LYS A 146 5.61 15.54 1.06
N ARG A 147 5.63 16.85 1.31
CA ARG A 147 4.57 17.77 0.85
C ARG A 147 4.71 18.13 -0.64
N ASN A 148 5.86 17.82 -1.23
CA ASN A 148 6.09 17.96 -2.66
C ASN A 148 5.79 16.63 -3.37
N SER A 149 4.88 16.65 -4.35
CA SER A 149 4.49 15.45 -5.10
C SER A 149 5.66 14.80 -5.87
N LEU A 150 6.72 15.56 -6.17
CA LEU A 150 7.94 15.02 -6.77
C LEU A 150 8.63 13.99 -5.88
N PHE A 151 8.47 14.07 -4.55
CA PHE A 151 9.00 13.07 -3.62
C PHE A 151 8.41 11.68 -3.91
N TYR A 152 7.08 11.57 -3.97
CA TYR A 152 6.43 10.30 -4.25
C TYR A 152 6.56 9.89 -5.71
N ARG A 153 6.64 10.85 -6.64
CA ARG A 153 6.89 10.56 -8.05
C ARG A 153 8.26 9.91 -8.24
N HIS A 154 9.27 10.38 -7.52
CA HIS A 154 10.60 9.75 -7.51
C HIS A 154 10.49 8.29 -7.06
N ILE A 155 9.81 8.01 -5.95
CA ILE A 155 9.63 6.65 -5.43
C ILE A 155 8.93 5.74 -6.45
N LEU A 156 7.81 6.20 -7.03
CA LEU A 156 7.07 5.41 -8.02
C LEU A 156 7.93 5.09 -9.24
N ASN A 157 8.71 6.06 -9.72
CA ASN A 157 9.59 5.85 -10.87
C ASN A 157 10.76 4.92 -10.55
N ASP A 158 11.40 5.11 -9.38
CA ASP A 158 12.53 4.30 -8.92
C ASP A 158 12.17 2.82 -8.79
N LEU A 159 10.93 2.54 -8.36
CA LEU A 159 10.42 1.17 -8.15
C LEU A 159 9.58 0.64 -9.33
N GLY A 160 9.34 1.44 -10.36
CA GLY A 160 8.49 1.07 -11.49
C GLY A 160 7.03 0.79 -11.12
N LEU A 161 6.49 1.51 -10.13
CA LEU A 161 5.16 1.27 -9.57
C LEU A 161 4.09 2.19 -10.17
N ASN A 162 2.89 1.64 -10.33
CA ASN A 162 1.67 2.42 -10.47
C ASN A 162 1.26 2.99 -9.10
N PRO A 163 0.63 4.18 -9.03
CA PRO A 163 0.21 4.76 -7.76
C PRO A 163 -0.66 3.82 -6.90
N GLY A 164 -1.56 3.05 -7.53
CA GLY A 164 -2.45 2.13 -6.83
C GLY A 164 -1.77 0.91 -6.18
N GLU A 165 -0.50 0.67 -6.49
CA GLU A 165 0.30 -0.45 -5.97
C GLU A 165 1.07 -0.08 -4.70
N LEU A 166 1.19 1.23 -4.42
CA LEU A 166 1.85 1.76 -3.24
C LEU A 166 0.83 2.18 -2.18
N MET A 167 1.10 1.78 -0.94
CA MET A 167 0.45 2.27 0.25
C MET A 167 1.42 3.10 1.09
N VAL A 168 1.02 4.30 1.50
CA VAL A 168 1.78 5.15 2.42
C VAL A 168 0.98 5.26 3.71
N CYS A 169 1.63 5.01 4.85
CA CYS A 169 1.03 5.18 6.17
C CYS A 169 1.86 6.19 6.96
N GLY A 170 1.23 7.23 7.50
CA GLY A 170 1.93 8.16 8.37
C GLY A 170 0.98 8.90 9.30
N ASN A 171 1.48 9.86 10.05
CA ASN A 171 0.69 10.59 11.05
C ASN A 171 0.40 12.05 10.65
N ARG A 172 0.84 12.47 9.47
CA ARG A 172 0.63 13.84 8.98
C ARG A 172 -0.29 13.89 7.78
N ILE A 173 -1.46 14.52 7.96
CA ILE A 173 -2.43 14.70 6.87
C ILE A 173 -1.83 15.45 5.67
N ASP A 174 -1.03 16.49 5.92
CA ASP A 174 -0.45 17.33 4.87
C ASP A 174 0.64 16.62 4.04
N ALA A 175 1.36 15.67 4.62
CA ALA A 175 2.53 15.03 4.00
C ALA A 175 2.30 13.56 3.62
N ASP A 176 1.63 12.78 4.47
CA ASP A 176 1.46 11.33 4.33
C ASP A 176 0.11 10.95 3.73
N VAL A 177 -0.83 11.91 3.67
CA VAL A 177 -2.19 11.64 3.21
C VAL A 177 -2.56 12.44 1.98
N ARG A 178 -2.63 13.78 2.09
CA ARG A 178 -3.15 14.63 1.01
C ARG A 178 -2.37 14.48 -0.28
N VAL A 179 -1.03 14.52 -0.20
CA VAL A 179 -0.17 14.41 -1.38
C VAL A 179 -0.23 13.01 -2.00
N PRO A 180 -0.02 11.90 -1.25
CA PRO A 180 -0.20 10.56 -1.82
C PRO A 180 -1.59 10.32 -2.40
N ALA A 181 -2.65 10.68 -1.68
CA ALA A 181 -4.02 10.47 -2.12
C ALA A 181 -4.33 11.23 -3.42
N ALA A 182 -3.86 12.47 -3.57
CA ALA A 182 -4.00 13.26 -4.79
C ALA A 182 -3.29 12.64 -6.00
N MET A 183 -2.28 11.80 -5.77
CA MET A 183 -1.56 11.05 -6.80
C MET A 183 -2.17 9.67 -7.10
N GLY A 184 -3.22 9.27 -6.38
CA GLY A 184 -3.83 7.94 -6.49
C GLY A 184 -3.15 6.86 -5.63
N ILE A 185 -2.18 7.23 -4.80
CA ILE A 185 -1.53 6.35 -3.83
C ILE A 185 -2.48 6.03 -2.69
N ARG A 186 -2.44 4.79 -2.18
CA ARG A 186 -3.25 4.33 -1.05
C ARG A 186 -2.75 4.97 0.25
N ALA A 187 -3.40 6.04 0.67
CA ALA A 187 -3.01 6.82 1.86
C ALA A 187 -3.71 6.34 3.14
N VAL A 188 -2.93 6.12 4.20
CA VAL A 188 -3.42 5.81 5.54
C VAL A 188 -2.89 6.81 6.56
N LEU A 189 -3.79 7.40 7.32
CA LEU A 189 -3.46 8.19 8.49
C LEU A 189 -3.47 7.29 9.73
N LEU A 190 -2.36 7.26 10.46
CA LEU A 190 -2.32 6.86 11.85
C LEU A 190 -2.61 8.11 12.69
N GLY A 191 -3.77 8.14 13.34
CA GLY A 191 -4.18 9.32 14.09
C GLY A 191 -5.48 9.10 14.85
N PRO A 192 -5.89 10.11 15.63
CA PRO A 192 -7.06 9.98 16.48
C PRO A 192 -8.36 10.14 15.66
N THR A 193 -9.45 9.54 16.13
CA THR A 193 -10.69 9.34 15.36
C THR A 193 -11.30 10.64 14.83
N GLU A 194 -11.16 11.75 15.56
CA GLU A 194 -11.64 13.08 15.21
C GLU A 194 -11.04 13.62 13.90
N THR A 195 -9.87 13.11 13.49
CA THR A 195 -9.23 13.50 12.22
C THR A 195 -9.95 12.94 10.99
N ARG A 196 -10.89 11.99 11.16
CA ARG A 196 -11.65 11.36 10.07
C ARG A 196 -12.27 12.38 9.13
N ALA A 197 -12.83 13.46 9.67
CA ALA A 197 -13.52 14.50 8.89
C ALA A 197 -12.57 15.30 7.97
N GLN A 198 -11.27 15.27 8.23
CA GLN A 198 -10.25 16.02 7.48
C GLN A 198 -9.61 15.20 6.36
N LEU A 199 -9.91 13.89 6.30
CA LEU A 199 -9.31 12.98 5.34
C LEU A 199 -9.90 13.18 3.93
N PRO A 200 -9.07 13.17 2.87
CA PRO A 200 -9.55 13.16 1.51
C PRO A 200 -10.34 11.88 1.22
N THR A 201 -11.18 11.93 0.19
CA THR A 201 -11.93 10.77 -0.30
C THR A 201 -10.95 9.64 -0.63
N ARG A 202 -11.23 8.42 -0.13
CA ARG A 202 -10.36 7.23 -0.27
C ARG A 202 -9.03 7.31 0.50
N ALA A 203 -8.92 8.10 1.57
CA ALA A 203 -7.92 7.84 2.61
C ALA A 203 -8.53 7.01 3.75
N THR A 204 -7.70 6.19 4.38
CA THR A 204 -8.09 5.35 5.52
C THR A 204 -7.54 5.95 6.80
N LEU A 205 -8.34 5.91 7.87
CA LEU A 205 -7.90 6.23 9.22
C LEU A 205 -7.69 4.92 9.98
N ILE A 206 -6.57 4.81 10.67
CA ILE A 206 -6.33 3.81 11.72
C ILE A 206 -5.92 4.54 13.00
N THR A 207 -6.24 3.96 14.15
CA THR A 207 -5.84 4.53 15.46
C THR A 207 -4.63 3.82 16.05
N THR A 208 -4.29 2.64 15.53
CA THR A 208 -3.07 1.90 15.86
C THR A 208 -2.42 1.36 14.60
N ILE A 209 -1.08 1.36 14.56
CA ILE A 209 -0.34 0.85 13.40
C ILE A 209 -0.58 -0.65 13.19
N GLY A 210 -0.91 -1.38 14.26
CA GLY A 210 -1.25 -2.80 14.21
C GLY A 210 -2.51 -3.14 13.41
N ASP A 211 -3.27 -2.16 12.92
CA ASP A 211 -4.40 -2.38 12.02
C ASP A 211 -3.97 -2.48 10.54
N LEU A 212 -2.76 -2.05 10.19
CA LEU A 212 -2.26 -2.11 8.80
C LEU A 212 -2.25 -3.53 8.22
N PRO A 213 -1.76 -4.57 8.94
CA PRO A 213 -1.77 -5.93 8.41
C PRO A 213 -3.17 -6.42 8.09
N ASP A 214 -4.17 -6.05 8.89
CA ASP A 214 -5.56 -6.45 8.66
C ASP A 214 -6.17 -5.77 7.44
N ILE A 215 -5.85 -4.49 7.21
CA ILE A 215 -6.21 -3.78 5.98
C ILE A 215 -5.65 -4.53 4.76
N LEU A 216 -4.37 -4.91 4.80
CA LEU A 216 -3.70 -5.63 3.70
C LEU A 216 -4.19 -7.06 3.51
N LYS A 217 -4.57 -7.76 4.58
CA LYS A 217 -5.14 -9.12 4.51
C LYS A 217 -6.64 -9.10 4.18
N GLY A 218 -7.30 -7.95 4.35
CA GLY A 218 -8.75 -7.82 4.29
C GLY A 218 -9.47 -8.44 5.49
N ALA A 219 -8.77 -8.63 6.62
CA ALA A 219 -9.38 -9.06 7.87
C ALA A 219 -10.11 -7.88 8.52
N SER A 220 -11.28 -8.11 9.11
CA SER A 220 -11.95 -7.08 9.92
C SER A 220 -11.60 -7.29 11.38
N ARG A 221 -10.77 -6.43 11.97
CA ARG A 221 -10.81 -6.23 13.42
C ARG A 221 -12.04 -5.39 13.75
N ALA A 222 -12.90 -5.93 14.60
CA ALA A 222 -13.94 -5.13 15.22
C ALA A 222 -13.26 -4.18 16.20
N HIS A 223 -13.08 -2.90 15.82
CA HIS A 223 -12.78 -1.87 16.82
C HIS A 223 -13.99 -1.74 17.74
N PRO A 224 -13.82 -1.91 19.07
CA PRO A 224 -14.86 -1.55 20.01
C PRO A 224 -15.21 -0.06 19.79
N ARG A 225 -16.50 0.23 19.75
CA ARG A 225 -17.02 1.60 19.70
C ARG A 225 -16.74 2.33 21.01
#